data_AF-A0A3C0M8E4-F1
#
_entry.id   AF-A0A3C0M8E4-F1
#
_cell.length_a   1.000
_cell.length_b   1.000
_cell.length_c   1.000
_cell.angle_alpha   90.00
_cell.angle_beta   90.00
_cell.angle_gamma   90.00
#
_symmetry.space_group_name_H-M   'P 1'
#
loop_
_entity.id
_entity.type
_entity.pdbx_description
1 polymer ?
#
loop_
_entity_poly.entity_id
_entity_poly.type
_entity_poly.pdbx_seq_one_letter_code
_entity_poly.pdbx_strand_id
1 'polypeptide(L)' 'MVESALDGVEFVVANTDAQAIANSRAMRRIQLGNTLTQGLGAGSRPEVGAAAAEESLEDIREALSNAHMVFITAGMGGG' A
#
# COMPACT_ATOMS: atom_id res chain seq x y z
N MET A 1 -7.99 -12.64 1.51
CA MET A 1 -6.70 -13.22 1.07
C MET A 1 -5.84 -13.62 2.26
N VAL A 2 -5.47 -12.69 3.15
CA VAL A 2 -4.68 -13.03 4.36
C VAL A 2 -5.38 -14.06 5.25
N GLU A 3 -6.69 -13.92 5.48
CA GLU A 3 -7.48 -14.89 6.27
C GLU A 3 -7.63 -16.26 5.61
N SER A 4 -7.39 -16.34 4.30
CA SER A 4 -7.51 -17.58 3.53
C SER A 4 -6.26 -18.46 3.64
N ALA A 5 -5.26 -18.06 4.43
CA ALA A 5 -4.01 -18.79 4.69
C ALA A 5 -3.32 -19.29 3.41
N LEU A 6 -3.17 -18.41 2.43
CA LEU A 6 -2.38 -18.69 1.23
C LEU A 6 -0.91 -18.91 1.62
N ASP A 7 -0.44 -20.14 1.45
CA ASP A 7 0.94 -20.50 1.73
C ASP A 7 1.89 -20.03 0.62
N GLY A 8 3.11 -19.66 1.02
CA GLY A 8 4.19 -19.31 0.09
C GLY A 8 4.11 -17.90 -0.51
N VAL A 9 3.23 -17.03 0.01
CA VAL A 9 3.13 -15.63 -0.42
C VAL A 9 3.36 -14.67 0.74
N GLU A 10 4.00 -13.55 0.46
CA GLU A 10 4.12 -12.43 1.40
C GLU A 10 3.01 -11.40 1.11
N PHE A 11 2.29 -10.99 2.15
CA PHE A 11 1.26 -9.96 2.03
C PHE A 11 1.80 -8.60 2.48
N VAL A 12 1.69 -7.63 1.58
CA VAL A 12 2.02 -6.23 1.82
C VAL A 12 0.75 -5.40 1.67
N VAL A 13 0.51 -4.46 2.59
CA VAL A 13 -0.49 -3.40 2.41
C VAL A 13 0.21 -2.08 2.12
N ALA A 14 -0.27 -1.36 1.12
CA ALA A 14 0.16 0.01 0.82
C ALA A 14 -1.09 0.89 0.73
N ASN A 15 -1.16 1.95 1.53
CA ASN A 15 -2.30 2.86 1.53
C ASN A 15 -1.86 4.27 1.97
N THR A 16 -2.64 5.30 1.64
CA THR A 16 -2.44 6.67 2.13
C THR A 16 -3.10 6.92 3.48
N ASP A 17 -4.09 6.11 3.85
CA ASP A 17 -4.80 6.19 5.13
C ASP A 17 -4.09 5.38 6.22
N ALA A 18 -3.59 6.08 7.25
CA ALA A 18 -2.86 5.48 8.37
C ALA A 18 -3.75 4.58 9.25
N GLN A 19 -5.03 4.93 9.41
CA GLN A 19 -5.98 4.14 10.19
C GLN A 19 -6.29 2.82 9.48
N ALA A 20 -6.48 2.86 8.16
CA ALA A 20 -6.68 1.66 7.35
C ALA A 20 -5.48 0.71 7.43
N ILE A 21 -4.25 1.25 7.40
CA ILE A 21 -3.03 0.46 7.55
C ILE A 21 -2.93 -0.20 8.92
N ALA A 22 -3.22 0.54 9.99
CA ALA A 22 -3.17 0.01 11.36
C ALA A 22 -4.08 -1.21 11.55
N ASN A 23 -5.23 -1.21 10.87
CA ASN A 23 -6.21 -2.30 10.91
C ASN A 23 -5.87 -3.48 9.98
N SER A 24 -4.83 -3.35 9.12
CA SER A 24 -4.45 -4.42 8.20
C SER A 24 -3.76 -5.58 8.92
N ARG A 25 -4.07 -6.80 8.50
CA ARG A 25 -3.42 -8.03 8.96
C ARG A 25 -2.18 -8.41 8.14
N ALA A 26 -1.83 -7.63 7.11
CA ALA A 26 -0.60 -7.83 6.36
C ALA A 26 0.62 -7.60 7.28
N MET A 27 1.63 -8.47 7.15
CA MET A 27 2.86 -8.36 7.94
C MET A 27 3.64 -7.12 7.58
N ARG A 28 3.72 -6.80 6.28
CA ARG A 28 4.42 -5.61 5.79
C ARG A 28 3.42 -4.51 5.45
N ARG A 29 3.71 -3.30 5.92
CA ARG A 29 2.82 -2.14 5.86
C ARG A 29 3.60 -0.95 5.33
N ILE A 30 3.07 -0.28 4.32
CA ILE A 30 3.66 0.90 3.71
C ILE A 30 2.62 2.02 3.76
N GLN A 31 2.97 3.13 4.39
CA GLN A 31 2.16 4.33 4.34
C GLN A 31 2.64 5.21 3.20
N LEU A 32 1.78 5.38 2.20
CA LEU A 32 2.04 6.16 1.01
C LEU A 32 1.82 7.65 1.27
N GLY A 33 2.73 8.49 0.75
CA GLY A 33 2.59 9.94 0.80
C GLY A 33 2.42 10.47 2.22
N ASN A 34 3.30 10.06 3.14
CA ASN A 34 3.21 10.44 4.55
C ASN A 34 3.23 11.96 4.73
N THR A 35 3.99 12.67 3.88
CA THR A 35 4.04 14.14 3.86
C THR A 35 2.82 14.73 3.14
N LEU A 36 2.49 14.19 1.97
CA LEU A 36 1.41 14.70 1.12
C LEU A 36 0.02 14.57 1.75
N THR A 37 -0.27 13.42 2.35
CA THR A 37 -1.61 13.05 2.84
C THR A 37 -1.74 13.15 4.35
N GLN A 38 -0.60 13.19 5.08
CA GLN A 38 -0.56 13.19 6.54
C GLN A 38 -1.32 12.01 7.17
N GLY A 39 -1.45 10.90 6.43
CA GLY A 39 -2.17 9.72 6.89
C GLY A 39 -3.70 9.83 6.80
N LEU A 40 -4.25 10.87 6.16
CA LEU A 40 -5.69 11.12 6.03
C LEU A 40 -6.30 10.51 4.76
N GLY A 41 -5.48 9.90 3.91
CA GLY A 41 -5.91 9.29 2.65
C GLY A 41 -5.88 10.25 1.44
N ALA A 42 -6.04 9.68 0.24
CA ALA A 42 -6.03 10.40 -1.03
C ALA A 42 -7.33 11.17 -1.33
N GLY A 43 -8.40 10.97 -0.56
CA GLY A 43 -9.66 11.71 -0.71
C GLY A 43 -10.39 11.47 -2.04
N SER A 44 -10.32 10.25 -2.58
CA SER A 44 -10.90 9.86 -3.89
C SER A 44 -10.34 10.64 -5.09
N ARG A 45 -9.08 11.09 -4.98
CA ARG A 45 -8.38 11.84 -6.01
C ARG A 45 -7.19 11.04 -6.55
N PRO A 46 -7.31 10.39 -7.73
CA PRO A 46 -6.27 9.52 -8.30
C PRO A 46 -4.90 10.19 -8.41
N GLU A 47 -4.86 11.49 -8.66
CA GLU A 47 -3.63 12.25 -8.76
C GLU A 47 -2.89 12.36 -7.41
N VAL A 48 -3.64 12.35 -6.30
CA VAL A 48 -3.07 12.36 -4.95
C VAL A 48 -2.47 11.00 -4.61
N GLY A 49 -3.17 9.89 -4.93
CA GLY A 49 -2.61 8.56 -4.73
C GLY A 49 -1.39 8.28 -5.60
N ALA A 50 -1.38 8.74 -6.84
CA ALA A 50 -0.22 8.65 -7.72
C ALA A 50 0.99 9.40 -7.13
N ALA A 51 0.83 10.67 -6.74
CA ALA A 51 1.90 11.46 -6.14
C ALA A 51 2.37 10.87 -4.79
N ALA A 52 1.45 10.32 -3.98
CA ALA A 52 1.79 9.64 -2.73
C ALA A 52 2.61 8.36 -2.96
N ALA A 53 2.30 7.60 -4.02
CA ALA A 53 3.08 6.43 -4.41
C ALA A 53 4.47 6.80 -4.93
N GLU A 54 4.59 7.91 -5.67
CA GLU A 54 5.89 8.44 -6.12
C GLU A 54 6.75 8.94 -4.95
N GLU A 55 6.15 9.63 -3.96
CA GLU A 55 6.82 10.05 -2.72
C GLU A 55 7.43 8.85 -1.98
N SER A 56 6.68 7.75 -1.90
CA SER A 56 7.05 6.53 -1.17
C SER A 56 7.71 5.46 -2.05
N LEU A 57 8.25 5.84 -3.21
CA LEU A 57 8.78 4.90 -4.19
C LEU A 57 9.91 4.02 -3.65
N GLU A 58 10.75 4.57 -2.77
CA GLU A 58 11.86 3.82 -2.18
C GLU A 58 11.36 2.75 -1.20
N ASP A 59 10.37 3.08 -0.37
CA ASP A 59 9.74 2.10 0.54
C ASP A 59 9.07 0.97 -0.25
N ILE A 60 8.43 1.30 -1.38
CA ILE A 60 7.83 0.30 -2.29
C ILE A 60 8.93 -0.59 -2.89
N ARG A 61 10.06 -0.03 -3.32
CA ARG A 61 11.17 -0.84 -3.86
C ARG A 61 11.76 -1.78 -2.83
N GLU A 62 11.98 -1.29 -1.61
CA GLU A 62 12.43 -2.13 -0.51
C GLU A 62 11.40 -3.23 -0.20
N ALA A 63 10.11 -2.89 -0.29
CA ALA A 63 9.00 -3.81 -0.14
C ALA A 63 9.00 -4.97 -1.12
N LEU A 64 9.41 -4.70 -2.34
CA LEU A 64 9.44 -5.67 -3.43
C LEU A 64 10.81 -6.33 -3.59
N SER A 65 11.80 -5.97 -2.76
CA SER A 65 13.12 -6.59 -2.83
C SER A 65 13.02 -8.11 -2.64
N ASN A 66 13.73 -8.87 -3.48
CA ASN A 66 13.72 -10.34 -3.55
C ASN A 66 12.41 -10.98 -4.05
N ALA A 67 11.41 -10.20 -4.47
CA ALA A 67 10.21 -10.74 -5.10
C ALA A 67 10.52 -11.17 -6.55
N HIS A 68 10.23 -12.44 -6.87
CA HIS A 68 10.33 -12.95 -8.24
C HIS A 68 9.07 -12.64 -9.07
N MET A 69 7.94 -12.46 -8.38
CA MET A 69 6.64 -12.17 -8.97
C MET A 69 5.85 -11.32 -7.98
N VAL A 70 5.14 -10.31 -8.50
CA VAL A 70 4.35 -9.36 -7.69
C VAL A 70 2.93 -9.33 -8.25
N PHE A 71 1.95 -9.45 -7.36
CA PHE A 71 0.54 -9.27 -7.68
C PHE A 71 0.04 -7.97 -7.06
N ILE A 72 -0.45 -7.06 -7.89
CA ILE A 72 -1.05 -5.81 -7.43
C ILE A 72 -2.56 -5.98 -7.48
N THR A 73 -3.21 -5.83 -6.32
CA THR A 73 -4.67 -5.85 -6.19
C THR A 73 -5.14 -4.52 -5.62
N ALA A 74 -6.07 -3.87 -6.32
CA ALA A 74 -6.66 -2.61 -5.88
C ALA A 74 -8.14 -2.55 -6.30
N GLY A 75 -8.94 -1.85 -5.50
CA GLY A 75 -10.29 -1.47 -5.90
C GLY A 75 -10.24 -0.20 -6.73
N MET A 76 -10.69 -0.25 -7.98
CA MET A 76 -10.71 0.91 -8.87
C MET A 76 -11.84 1.89 -8.50
N GLY A 77 -11.66 3.18 -8.82
CA GLY A 77 -12.67 4.23 -8.61
C GLY A 77 -12.44 5.11 -7.37
N GLY A 78 -11.40 4.83 -6.59
CA GLY A 78 -10.93 5.65 -5.47
C GLY A 78 -9.90 6.71 -5.88
N GLY A 79 -8.98 6.99 -4.95
CA GLY A 79 -7.84 7.89 -5.14
C GLY A 79 -6.53 7.17 -5.32
#